data_AF-A0A8J7DM05-F1
#
_entry.id   AF-A0A8J7DM05-F1
#
_cell.length_a   1.000
_cell.length_b   1.000
_cell.length_c   1.000
_cell.angle_alpha   90.00
_cell.angle_beta   90.00
_cell.angle_gamma   90.00
#
_symmetry.space_group_name_H-M   'P 1'
#
loop_
_entity.id
_entity.type
_entity.pdbx_description
1 polymer ?
#
loop_
_entity_poly.entity_id
_entity_poly.type
_entity_poly.pdbx_seq_one_letter_code
_entity_poly.pdbx_strand_id
1 'polypeptide(L)'
;MPRKFFQPAPALQTALDSVLEATWREFPRLSQTQIAVTWVVYSPPCMVNTGGSLSPETFWQARPPAASYRGVELIYPASVVKLFYLVAMHEWLEQGMIQSDPELGRAASDMIVDSSNDATGYLMDVLTGTT
;
A
#
# COMPACT_ATOMS: atom_id res chain seq x y z
N MET A 1 10.83 -18.17 17.54
CA MET A 1 10.43 -16.74 17.51
C MET A 1 9.72 -16.46 16.19
N PRO A 2 8.60 -15.72 16.17
CA PRO A 2 7.96 -15.34 14.91
C PRO A 2 8.96 -14.54 14.05
N ARG A 3 9.04 -14.86 12.76
CA ARG A 3 9.91 -14.13 11.81
C ARG A 3 9.32 -12.74 11.62
N LYS A 4 10.13 -11.70 11.86
CA LYS A 4 9.76 -10.31 11.53
C LYS A 4 9.83 -10.12 10.02
N PHE A 5 8.85 -9.41 9.46
CA PHE A 5 8.73 -9.13 8.03
C PHE A 5 9.96 -8.39 7.46
N PHE A 6 10.50 -7.44 8.21
CA PHE A 6 11.65 -6.63 7.82
C PHE A 6 12.84 -6.76 8.78
N GLN A 7 14.01 -6.28 8.36
CA GLN A 7 15.19 -6.16 9.21
C GLN A 7 15.41 -4.69 9.63
N PRO A 8 15.64 -4.39 10.93
CA PRO A 8 15.94 -3.04 11.37
C PRO A 8 17.23 -2.51 10.73
N ALA A 9 17.18 -1.27 10.23
CA ALA A 9 18.32 -0.59 9.62
C ALA A 9 18.67 0.67 10.43
N PRO A 10 19.80 0.69 11.17
CA PRO A 10 20.14 1.81 12.07
C PRO A 10 20.18 3.17 11.39
N ALA A 11 20.77 3.27 10.19
CA ALA A 11 20.82 4.52 9.44
C ALA A 11 19.42 5.03 9.06
N LEU A 12 18.50 4.13 8.70
CA LEU A 12 17.12 4.49 8.38
C LEU A 12 16.34 4.88 9.65
N GLN A 13 16.63 4.26 10.78
CA GLN A 13 16.05 4.63 12.06
C GLN A 13 16.48 6.03 12.48
N THR A 14 17.78 6.36 12.41
CA THR A 14 18.28 7.72 12.68
C THR A 14 17.60 8.77 11.79
N ALA A 15 17.39 8.45 10.50
CA ALA A 15 16.69 9.34 9.58
C ALA A 15 15.21 9.52 9.96
N LEU A 16 14.53 8.43 10.30
CA LEU A 16 13.14 8.46 10.76
C LEU A 16 12.99 9.29 12.04
N ASP A 17 13.85 9.06 13.03
CA ASP A 17 13.84 9.80 14.29
C ASP A 17 14.04 11.30 14.04
N SER A 18 14.96 11.67 13.15
CA SER A 18 15.20 13.07 12.76
C SER A 18 13.97 13.72 12.11
N VAL A 19 13.23 12.96 11.27
CA VAL A 19 12.00 13.44 10.62
C VAL A 19 10.85 13.57 11.61
N LEU A 20 10.73 12.65 12.57
CA LEU A 20 9.73 12.74 13.64
C LEU A 20 9.98 13.97 14.53
N GLU A 21 11.23 14.19 14.95
CA GLU A 21 11.61 15.38 15.72
C GLU A 21 11.31 16.69 14.96
N ALA A 22 11.62 16.73 13.65
CA ALA A 22 11.25 17.88 12.83
C ALA A 22 9.73 18.05 12.72
N THR A 23 8.98 16.96 12.58
CA THR A 23 7.52 16.96 12.49
C THR A 23 6.88 17.52 13.77
N TRP A 24 7.33 17.08 14.95
CA TRP A 24 6.78 17.59 16.22
C TRP A 24 7.19 19.03 16.51
N ARG A 25 8.36 19.47 16.02
CA ARG A 25 8.75 20.88 16.09
C ARG A 25 7.83 21.77 15.25
N GLU A 26 7.49 21.34 14.05
CA GLU A 26 6.59 22.07 13.14
C GLU A 26 5.13 21.99 13.59
N PHE A 27 4.69 20.83 14.10
CA PHE A 27 3.33 20.56 14.54
C PHE A 27 3.27 20.25 16.04
N PRO A 28 3.47 21.25 16.92
CA PRO A 28 3.59 21.02 18.38
C PRO A 28 2.30 20.53 19.04
N ARG A 29 1.15 20.61 18.35
CA ARG A 29 -0.13 20.05 18.81
C ARG A 29 -0.32 18.58 18.45
N LEU A 30 0.54 18.00 17.60
CA LEU A 30 0.49 16.59 17.23
C LEU A 30 1.10 15.76 18.35
N SER A 31 0.29 14.99 19.07
CA SER A 31 0.79 14.06 20.08
C SER A 31 1.63 12.95 19.43
N GLN A 32 2.68 12.52 20.13
CA GLN A 32 3.49 11.35 19.79
C GLN A 32 2.66 10.07 19.56
N THR A 33 1.53 9.93 20.25
CA THR A 33 0.61 8.79 20.10
C THR A 33 -0.33 8.90 18.89
N GLN A 34 -0.38 10.06 18.22
CA GLN A 34 -1.22 10.28 17.04
C GLN A 34 -0.51 9.97 15.72
N ILE A 35 0.77 9.62 15.77
CA ILE A 35 1.55 9.22 14.60
C ILE A 35 2.17 7.84 14.81
N ALA A 36 2.15 7.02 13.76
CA ALA A 36 2.88 5.78 13.66
C ALA A 36 3.45 5.71 12.24
N VAL A 37 4.69 5.26 12.10
CA VAL A 37 5.40 5.25 10.82
C VAL A 37 6.18 3.96 10.71
N THR A 38 6.09 3.31 9.55
CA THR A 38 6.97 2.22 9.16
C THR A 38 7.51 2.52 7.78
N TRP A 39 8.84 2.61 7.66
CA TRP A 39 9.52 2.74 6.37
C TRP A 39 10.13 1.40 6.00
N VAL A 40 9.77 0.89 4.82
CA VAL A 40 10.30 -0.34 4.25
C VAL A 40 10.95 0.00 2.92
N VAL A 41 12.25 -0.28 2.78
CA VAL A 41 13.01 0.10 1.59
C VAL A 41 13.25 -1.13 0.74
N TYR A 42 12.77 -1.08 -0.51
CA TYR A 42 13.05 -2.08 -1.53
C TYR A 42 14.08 -1.52 -2.51
N SER A 43 15.29 -2.08 -2.48
CA SER A 43 16.34 -1.71 -3.43
C SER A 43 16.20 -2.54 -4.71
N PRO A 44 16.36 -1.93 -5.89
CA PRO A 44 16.48 -2.68 -7.14
C PRO A 44 17.67 -3.65 -7.12
N PRO A 45 17.53 -4.85 -7.73
CA PRO A 45 16.30 -5.38 -8.31
C PRO A 45 15.30 -5.81 -7.22
N CYS A 46 14.07 -5.30 -7.31
CA CYS A 46 13.01 -5.67 -6.37
C CYS A 46 12.56 -7.11 -6.62
N MET A 47 12.42 -7.89 -5.56
CA MET A 47 11.82 -9.22 -5.65
C MET A 47 10.32 -9.07 -5.92
N VAL A 48 9.89 -9.46 -7.12
CA VAL A 48 8.48 -9.51 -7.52
C VAL A 48 8.10 -10.96 -7.77
N ASN A 49 6.91 -11.36 -7.29
CA ASN A 49 6.38 -12.69 -7.58
C ASN A 49 5.57 -12.65 -8.88
N THR A 50 6.27 -12.54 -10.01
CA THR A 50 5.65 -12.69 -11.33
C THR A 50 5.69 -14.16 -11.74
N GLY A 51 4.53 -14.72 -12.11
CA GLY A 51 4.44 -16.09 -12.65
C GLY A 51 4.74 -17.22 -11.65
N GLY A 52 4.58 -16.99 -10.34
CA GLY A 52 4.78 -18.03 -9.32
C GLY A 52 6.24 -18.42 -9.05
N SER A 53 7.20 -17.62 -9.53
CA SER A 53 8.64 -17.89 -9.44
C SER A 53 9.23 -17.71 -8.03
N LEU A 54 8.48 -17.13 -7.09
CA LEU A 54 8.95 -16.85 -5.73
C LEU A 54 8.24 -17.72 -4.70
N SER A 55 8.96 -18.67 -4.08
CA SER A 55 8.41 -19.49 -2.99
C SER A 55 8.16 -18.62 -1.74
N PRO A 56 7.17 -18.97 -0.89
CA PRO A 56 6.96 -18.30 0.39
C PRO A 56 8.22 -18.25 1.24
N GLU A 57 8.99 -19.34 1.29
CA GLU A 57 10.23 -19.42 2.07
C GLU A 57 11.26 -18.40 1.58
N THR A 58 11.41 -18.28 0.27
CA THR A 58 12.33 -17.34 -0.37
C THR A 58 11.90 -15.89 -0.14
N PHE A 59 10.60 -15.60 -0.23
CA PHE A 59 10.04 -14.29 0.10
C PHE A 59 10.35 -13.89 1.55
N TRP A 60 10.11 -14.77 2.52
CA TRP A 60 10.34 -14.47 3.95
C TRP A 60 11.82 -14.41 4.34
N GLN A 61 12.73 -14.93 3.51
CA GLN A 61 14.19 -14.76 3.70
C GLN A 61 14.65 -13.35 3.29
N ALA A 62 14.02 -12.78 2.26
CA ALA A 62 14.33 -11.45 1.76
C ALA A 62 13.67 -10.36 2.61
N ARG A 63 14.22 -10.15 3.82
CA ARG A 63 13.73 -9.12 4.74
C ARG A 63 14.26 -7.74 4.32
N PRO A 64 13.40 -6.84 3.83
CA PRO A 64 13.85 -5.51 3.43
C PRO A 64 14.38 -4.72 4.63
N PRO A 65 15.38 -3.84 4.45
CA PRO A 65 15.77 -2.85 5.44
C PRO A 65 14.58 -1.95 5.79
N ALA A 66 14.37 -1.71 7.07
CA ALA A 66 13.26 -0.91 7.55
C ALA A 66 13.56 -0.18 8.86
N ALA A 67 12.74 0.84 9.14
CA ALA A 67 12.67 1.55 10.40
C ALA A 67 11.21 1.71 10.79
N SER A 68 10.93 1.81 12.09
CA SER A 68 9.56 2.00 12.55
C SER A 68 9.49 2.80 13.83
N TYR A 69 8.50 3.67 13.92
CA TYR A 69 8.04 4.34 15.11
C TYR A 69 6.61 3.91 15.37
N ARG A 70 6.36 3.27 16.52
CA ARG A 70 5.07 2.65 16.85
C ARG A 70 4.55 1.70 15.75
N GLY A 71 5.45 0.92 15.14
CA GLY A 71 5.14 0.02 14.02
C GLY A 71 4.22 -1.17 14.32
N VAL A 72 3.68 -1.26 15.54
CA VAL A 72 2.68 -2.27 15.93
C VAL A 72 1.24 -1.75 15.80
N GLU A 73 1.06 -0.46 15.56
CA GLU A 73 -0.25 0.16 15.41
C GLU A 73 -0.91 -0.27 14.10
N LEU A 74 -2.21 -0.57 14.18
CA LEU A 74 -3.02 -0.84 13.00
C LEU A 74 -3.40 0.50 12.35
N ILE A 75 -3.09 0.63 11.07
CA ILE A 75 -3.36 1.84 10.29
C ILE A 75 -4.46 1.54 9.27
N TYR A 76 -5.46 2.42 9.22
CA TYR A 76 -6.45 2.40 8.16
C TYR A 76 -5.77 2.70 6.81
N PRO A 77 -5.83 1.79 5.81
CA PRO A 77 -5.05 1.92 4.58
C PRO A 77 -5.53 3.06 3.66
N ALA A 78 -6.69 3.67 3.95
CA ALA A 78 -7.30 4.70 3.11
C ALA A 78 -7.33 4.30 1.63
N SER A 79 -6.94 5.20 0.74
CA SER A 79 -7.04 5.00 -0.71
C SER A 79 -6.02 4.01 -1.30
N VAL A 80 -5.11 3.44 -0.52
CA VAL A 80 -4.18 2.39 -1.00
C VAL A 80 -4.94 1.16 -1.50
N VAL A 81 -6.13 0.89 -0.94
CA VAL A 81 -6.96 -0.26 -1.35
C VAL A 81 -7.40 -0.19 -2.82
N LYS A 82 -7.45 1.01 -3.42
CA LYS A 82 -7.88 1.23 -4.81
C LYS A 82 -6.98 0.52 -5.83
N LEU A 83 -5.71 0.30 -5.49
CA LEU A 83 -4.80 -0.50 -6.32
C LEU A 83 -5.29 -1.94 -6.48
N PHE A 84 -5.90 -2.53 -5.44
CA PHE A 84 -6.42 -3.89 -5.49
C PHE A 84 -7.70 -3.96 -6.34
N TYR A 85 -8.55 -2.95 -6.28
CA TYR A 85 -9.73 -2.85 -7.14
C TYR A 85 -9.35 -2.66 -8.60
N LEU A 86 -8.30 -1.88 -8.88
CA LEU A 86 -7.76 -1.75 -10.23
C LEU A 86 -7.26 -3.08 -10.78
N VAL A 87 -6.51 -3.85 -9.97
CA VAL A 87 -6.05 -5.19 -10.35
C VAL A 87 -7.23 -6.13 -10.61
N ALA A 88 -8.23 -6.16 -9.72
CA ALA A 88 -9.43 -6.97 -9.88
C ALA A 88 -10.19 -6.60 -11.17
N MET A 89 -10.35 -5.31 -11.46
CA MET A 89 -10.98 -4.83 -12.69
C MET A 89 -10.24 -5.35 -13.94
N HIS A 90 -8.91 -5.23 -14.00
CA HIS A 90 -8.15 -5.72 -15.14
C HIS A 90 -8.23 -7.24 -15.31
N GLU A 91 -8.09 -8.00 -14.23
CA GLU A 91 -8.23 -9.46 -14.26
C GLU A 91 -9.62 -9.87 -14.78
N TRP A 92 -10.66 -9.18 -14.35
CA TRP A 92 -12.04 -9.53 -14.71
C TRP A 92 -12.42 -9.10 -16.13
N LEU A 93 -11.83 -8.01 -16.62
CA LEU A 93 -11.90 -7.65 -18.03
C LEU A 93 -11.21 -8.72 -18.90
N GLU A 94 -10.03 -9.19 -18.49
CA GLU A 94 -9.29 -10.23 -19.21
C GLU A 94 -10.04 -11.57 -19.24
N GLN A 95 -10.68 -11.94 -18.13
CA GLN A 95 -11.53 -13.14 -18.05
C GLN A 95 -12.94 -12.97 -18.65
N GLY A 96 -13.32 -11.77 -19.08
CA GLY A 96 -14.65 -11.47 -19.62
C GLY A 96 -15.79 -11.53 -18.58
N MET A 97 -15.47 -11.39 -17.29
CA MET A 97 -16.45 -11.37 -16.20
C MET A 97 -17.16 -10.02 -16.06
N ILE A 98 -16.53 -8.94 -16.51
CA ILE A 98 -17.14 -7.61 -16.65
C ILE A 98 -16.91 -7.08 -18.06
N GLN A 99 -17.76 -6.16 -18.51
CA GLN A 99 -17.65 -5.55 -19.83
C GLN A 99 -16.81 -4.29 -19.77
N SER A 100 -16.03 -4.04 -20.83
CA SER A 100 -15.35 -2.77 -21.01
C SER A 100 -16.31 -1.73 -21.56
N ASP A 101 -16.30 -0.53 -20.99
CA ASP A 101 -16.99 0.63 -21.53
C ASP A 101 -16.22 1.93 -21.20
N PRO A 102 -16.57 3.05 -21.86
CA PRO A 102 -15.88 4.32 -21.63
C PRO A 102 -15.98 4.84 -20.19
N GLU A 103 -17.08 4.56 -19.51
CA GLU A 103 -17.32 5.00 -18.13
C GLU A 103 -16.45 4.23 -17.14
N LEU A 104 -16.28 2.91 -17.33
CA LEU A 104 -15.35 2.10 -16.55
C LEU A 104 -13.90 2.61 -16.68
N GLY A 105 -13.49 2.97 -17.90
CA GLY A 105 -12.18 3.56 -18.15
C GLY A 105 -12.00 4.92 -17.45
N ARG A 106 -13.00 5.80 -17.54
CA ARG A 106 -13.01 7.10 -16.85
C ARG A 106 -12.94 6.92 -15.33
N ALA A 107 -13.80 6.06 -14.77
CA ALA A 107 -13.85 5.82 -13.34
C ALA A 107 -12.54 5.21 -12.81
N ALA A 108 -11.92 4.29 -13.54
CA ALA A 108 -10.60 3.75 -13.17
C ALA A 108 -9.52 4.84 -13.15
N SER A 109 -9.52 5.74 -14.13
CA SER A 109 -8.61 6.90 -14.15
C SER A 109 -8.85 7.81 -12.94
N ASP A 110 -10.08 8.26 -12.73
CA ASP A 110 -10.42 9.18 -11.63
C ASP A 110 -10.18 8.55 -10.25
N MET A 111 -10.38 7.24 -10.12
CA MET A 111 -10.08 6.48 -8.91
C MET A 111 -8.58 6.48 -8.58
N ILE A 112 -7.71 6.38 -9.57
CA ILE A 112 -6.25 6.23 -9.36
C ILE A 112 -5.52 7.56 -9.40
N VAL A 113 -5.84 8.43 -10.35
CA VAL A 113 -5.18 9.71 -10.56
C VAL A 113 -5.66 10.73 -9.52
N ASP A 114 -6.98 10.89 -9.39
CA ASP A 114 -7.57 11.90 -8.50
C ASP A 114 -7.95 11.33 -7.13
N SER A 115 -7.78 10.03 -6.92
CA SER A 115 -8.24 9.32 -5.72
C SER A 115 -9.73 9.55 -5.44
N SER A 116 -10.56 9.61 -6.48
CA SER A 116 -12.01 9.85 -6.35
C SER A 116 -12.70 8.68 -5.65
N ASN A 117 -13.45 8.97 -4.58
CA ASN A 117 -14.24 7.97 -3.85
C ASN A 117 -15.53 7.60 -4.60
N ASP A 118 -16.15 8.54 -5.31
CA ASP A 118 -17.35 8.27 -6.11
C ASP A 118 -17.02 7.33 -7.28
N ALA A 119 -15.89 7.57 -7.95
CA ALA A 119 -15.40 6.66 -8.99
C ALA A 119 -15.02 5.28 -8.42
N THR A 120 -14.49 5.24 -7.19
CA THR A 120 -14.25 3.97 -6.47
C THR A 120 -15.57 3.24 -6.21
N GLY A 121 -16.62 3.96 -5.81
CA GLY A 121 -17.97 3.42 -5.60
C GLY A 121 -18.51 2.77 -6.87
N TYR A 122 -18.51 3.49 -7.99
CA TYR A 122 -18.90 2.93 -9.29
C TYR A 122 -18.11 1.68 -9.66
N LEU A 123 -16.78 1.68 -9.46
CA LEU A 123 -15.97 0.49 -9.75
C LEU A 123 -16.39 -0.70 -8.88
N MET A 124 -16.67 -0.45 -7.60
CA MET A 124 -17.14 -1.49 -6.67
C MET A 124 -18.52 -2.02 -7.07
N ASP A 125 -19.43 -1.18 -7.55
CA ASP A 125 -20.73 -1.58 -8.07
C ASP A 125 -20.56 -2.55 -9.24
N VAL A 126 -19.72 -2.20 -10.22
CA VAL A 126 -19.35 -3.07 -11.35
C VAL A 126 -18.70 -4.37 -10.87
N LEU A 127 -17.76 -4.30 -9.92
CA LEU A 127 -17.06 -5.46 -9.37
C LEU A 127 -17.92 -6.34 -8.44
N THR A 128 -19.11 -5.91 -8.05
CA THR A 128 -19.94 -6.70 -7.13
C THR A 128 -21.31 -7.02 -7.72
N GLY A 129 -21.63 -6.45 -8.88
CA GLY A 129 -22.96 -6.51 -9.46
C GLY A 129 -24.00 -5.83 -8.58
N THR A 130 -23.59 -4.90 -7.71
CA THR A 130 -24.51 -4.11 -6.90
C THR A 130 -24.81 -2.79 -7.59
N THR A 131 -26.03 -2.28 -7.40
CA THR A 131 -26.52 -0.99 -7.93
C THR A 131 -27.36 -0.32 -6.85
#